data_AF-A0A9Q8Z387-F1
#
_entry.id   AF-A0A9Q8Z387-F1
#
_cell.length_a   1.000
_cell.length_b   1.000
_cell.length_c   1.000
_cell.angle_alpha   90.00
_cell.angle_beta   90.00
_cell.angle_gamma   90.00
#
_symmetry.space_group_name_H-M   'P 1'
#
loop_
_entity.id
_entity.type
_entity.pdbx_description
1 polymer ?
#
loop_
_entity_poly.entity_id
_entity_poly.type
_entity_poly.pdbx_seq_one_letter_code
_entity_poly.pdbx_strand_id
1 'polypeptide(L)'
;MALKNFNPDTFLDEWSEEKYSPLHSQKPLAQCLGEAFDIPPTDTYVYRAQAETTLHVTQRAIDAKRQHDLHAWYHDDNGKPTDPPHPSLDEIKAYTALFSASANLPKALNSFLKSAKANTLRQDIAAHLTARFHNTTASNLGLLPSKKDRQHTNPYLDLWKYSCEELEWAGPLPSTTRTRISHHILPLFYHHFGCVVPSYAALHVVAKLAQPARPSKEAVLPILDVGSGNGYWTYMLRHFPLAHIGVTKPLDVRAIDSQVSEYRVSWIQDTIHMDGKQYLKQNNGGKGCVLLLVYPQATGDFTAPILKAFEGDTIVVAGTQNKNGFTAFRDMIVDEWVEKNLRHFELTLRMPLPSFAGKDEALFVFQRKKPGQDG
;
A
#
# COMPACT_ATOMS: atom_id res chain seq x y z
N MET A 1 18.27 7.91 19.49
CA MET A 1 18.07 8.37 18.10
C MET A 1 17.79 7.12 17.33
N ALA A 2 16.52 6.84 17.05
CA ALA A 2 16.16 5.74 16.19
C ALA A 2 16.95 5.88 14.87
N LEU A 3 17.49 4.77 14.38
CA LEU A 3 17.99 4.60 13.01
C LEU A 3 19.36 5.20 12.66
N LYS A 4 20.19 5.59 13.64
CA LYS A 4 21.56 6.09 13.37
C LYS A 4 22.39 5.12 12.52
N ASN A 5 22.12 3.82 12.64
CA ASN A 5 22.87 2.75 12.00
C ASN A 5 22.03 1.97 10.97
N PHE A 6 20.81 2.44 10.64
CA PHE A 6 19.97 1.77 9.66
C PHE A 6 20.62 1.86 8.27
N ASN A 7 20.84 0.71 7.64
CA ASN A 7 21.36 0.62 6.28
C ASN A 7 20.32 -0.06 5.37
N PRO A 8 19.65 0.67 4.47
CA PRO A 8 18.68 0.07 3.55
C PRO A 8 19.33 -0.87 2.53
N ASP A 9 20.63 -0.71 2.20
CA ASP A 9 21.26 -1.46 1.11
C ASP A 9 21.43 -2.95 1.44
N THR A 10 21.58 -3.31 2.71
CA THR A 10 21.71 -4.73 3.14
C THR A 10 20.42 -5.29 3.74
N PHE A 11 19.40 -4.45 3.95
CA PHE A 11 18.23 -4.81 4.75
C PHE A 11 17.40 -5.96 4.17
N LEU A 12 17.16 -5.98 2.85
CA LEU A 12 16.38 -7.06 2.22
C LEU A 12 17.13 -8.39 2.23
N ASP A 13 18.45 -8.37 2.09
CA ASP A 13 19.29 -9.58 2.10
C ASP A 13 19.42 -10.17 3.52
N GLU A 14 19.43 -9.31 4.53
CA GLU A 14 19.51 -9.70 5.93
C GLU A 14 18.15 -10.05 6.56
N TRP A 15 17.04 -9.70 5.90
CA TRP A 15 15.71 -9.94 6.44
C TRP A 15 15.38 -11.43 6.54
N SER A 16 14.96 -11.86 7.72
CA SER A 16 14.42 -13.19 7.99
C SER A 16 13.17 -13.06 8.85
N GLU A 17 12.10 -13.74 8.45
CA GLU A 17 10.86 -13.78 9.23
C GLU A 17 11.10 -14.42 10.60
N GLU A 18 11.92 -15.47 10.67
CA GLU A 18 12.31 -16.16 11.90
C GLU A 18 13.06 -15.26 12.89
N LYS A 19 13.79 -14.26 12.37
CA LYS A 19 14.54 -13.31 13.20
C LYS A 19 13.72 -12.09 13.58
N TYR A 20 13.01 -11.49 12.62
CA TYR A 20 12.46 -10.14 12.73
C TYR A 20 10.92 -10.05 12.66
N SER A 21 10.21 -11.15 12.42
CA SER A 21 8.75 -11.16 12.48
C SER A 21 8.27 -11.75 13.80
N PRO A 22 7.42 -11.05 14.59
CA PRO A 22 6.86 -11.60 15.83
C PRO A 22 6.06 -12.90 15.59
N LEU A 23 5.49 -13.09 14.39
CA LEU A 23 4.77 -14.32 14.03
C LEU A 23 5.65 -15.58 14.08
N HIS A 24 6.94 -15.45 13.84
CA HIS A 24 7.87 -16.57 13.69
C HIS A 24 8.95 -16.61 14.77
N SER A 25 9.38 -15.44 15.24
CA SER A 25 10.47 -15.29 16.22
C SER A 25 10.05 -15.48 17.68
N GLN A 26 8.74 -15.43 17.99
CA GLN A 26 8.18 -15.40 19.34
C GLN A 26 8.64 -14.19 20.19
N LYS A 27 9.30 -13.20 19.60
CA LYS A 27 9.73 -11.97 20.26
C LYS A 27 8.60 -10.92 20.21
N PRO A 28 8.54 -10.00 21.20
CA PRO A 28 7.65 -8.84 21.12
C PRO A 28 7.98 -7.95 19.91
N LEU A 29 6.97 -7.25 19.37
CA LEU A 29 7.15 -6.33 18.24
C LEU A 29 8.25 -5.30 18.50
N ALA A 30 8.31 -4.75 19.73
CA ALA A 30 9.34 -3.81 20.14
C ALA A 30 10.75 -4.37 19.96
N GLN A 31 10.98 -5.64 20.33
CA GLN A 31 12.28 -6.27 20.17
C GLN A 31 12.58 -6.56 18.69
N CYS A 32 11.61 -7.06 17.93
CA CYS A 32 11.77 -7.31 16.50
C CYS A 32 12.16 -6.05 15.72
N LEU A 33 11.44 -4.94 15.93
CA LEU A 33 11.78 -3.65 15.31
C LEU A 33 13.11 -3.11 15.82
N GLY A 34 13.37 -3.27 17.13
CA GLY A 34 14.64 -2.91 17.74
C GLY A 34 15.84 -3.57 17.06
N GLU A 35 15.78 -4.88 16.87
CA GLU A 35 16.85 -5.65 16.22
C GLU A 35 16.92 -5.40 14.70
N ALA A 36 15.79 -5.26 14.02
CA ALA A 36 15.77 -5.05 12.57
C ALA A 36 16.35 -3.67 12.18
N PHE A 37 16.02 -2.63 12.94
CA PHE A 37 16.37 -1.25 12.63
C PHE A 37 17.53 -0.69 13.47
N ASP A 38 18.20 -1.55 14.23
CA ASP A 38 19.26 -1.22 15.18
C ASP A 38 18.86 -0.07 16.14
N ILE A 39 17.67 -0.20 16.72
CA ILE A 39 17.12 0.75 17.69
C ILE A 39 17.43 0.23 19.10
N PRO A 40 18.12 1.01 19.96
CA PRO A 40 18.50 0.54 21.28
C PRO A 40 17.26 0.33 22.16
N PRO A 41 17.24 -0.66 23.07
CA PRO A 41 16.12 -0.89 23.98
C PRO A 41 15.77 0.30 24.87
N THR A 42 16.70 1.24 25.06
CA THR A 42 16.53 2.47 25.82
C THR A 42 16.03 3.66 24.99
N ASP A 43 15.73 3.45 23.71
CA ASP A 43 15.29 4.53 22.83
C ASP A 43 13.95 5.13 23.30
N THR A 44 13.89 6.46 23.25
CA THR A 44 12.75 7.27 23.66
C THR A 44 12.14 8.03 22.50
N TYR A 45 12.44 7.64 21.25
CA TYR A 45 11.91 8.30 20.06
C TYR A 45 10.38 8.26 20.08
N VAL A 46 9.79 9.44 19.81
CA VAL A 46 8.34 9.62 19.74
C VAL A 46 7.92 9.48 18.28
N TYR A 47 7.22 8.39 17.99
CA TYR A 47 6.62 8.12 16.68
C TYR A 47 5.37 8.97 16.52
N ARG A 48 5.28 9.68 15.40
CA ARG A 48 4.21 10.64 15.10
C ARG A 48 3.40 10.17 13.90
N ALA A 49 2.08 10.13 14.06
CA ALA A 49 1.11 10.02 12.97
C ALA A 49 -0.11 10.89 13.30
N GLN A 50 -1.29 10.31 13.50
CA GLN A 50 -2.45 11.00 14.08
C GLN A 50 -2.37 11.12 15.60
N ALA A 51 -1.58 10.24 16.24
CA ALA A 51 -1.27 10.25 17.65
C ALA A 51 0.25 10.13 17.85
N GLU A 52 0.71 10.33 19.07
CA GLU A 52 2.10 10.15 19.48
C GLU A 52 2.24 8.89 20.34
N THR A 53 3.31 8.12 20.12
CA THR A 53 3.62 6.93 20.91
C THR A 53 5.14 6.70 20.95
N THR A 54 5.59 5.79 21.79
CA THR A 54 6.96 5.23 21.74
C THR A 54 6.88 3.74 21.47
N LEU A 55 8.01 3.12 21.11
CA LEU A 55 8.07 1.68 20.85
C LEU A 55 7.50 0.86 22.02
N HIS A 56 7.86 1.23 23.25
CA HIS A 56 7.41 0.55 24.48
C HIS A 56 5.97 0.88 24.88
N VAL A 57 5.50 2.11 24.62
CA VAL A 57 4.08 2.46 24.83
C VAL A 57 3.20 1.64 23.89
N THR A 58 3.60 1.53 22.62
CA THR A 58 2.89 0.70 21.64
C THR A 58 2.89 -0.76 22.06
N GLN A 59 4.00 -1.32 22.56
CA GLN A 59 4.03 -2.70 23.04
C GLN A 59 3.04 -2.93 24.19
N ARG A 60 2.94 -2.00 25.15
CA ARG A 60 1.93 -2.13 26.22
C ARG A 60 0.49 -2.09 25.69
N ALA A 61 0.23 -1.33 24.62
CA ALA A 61 -1.09 -1.31 23.99
C ALA A 61 -1.39 -2.63 23.24
N ILE A 62 -0.38 -3.24 22.62
CA ILE A 62 -0.46 -4.60 22.05
C ILE A 62 -0.82 -5.61 23.14
N ASP A 63 -0.12 -5.55 24.28
CA ASP A 63 -0.33 -6.47 25.40
C ASP A 63 -1.73 -6.31 26.04
N ALA A 64 -2.37 -5.14 25.88
CA ALA A 64 -3.73 -4.88 26.34
C ALA A 64 -4.81 -5.56 25.47
N LYS A 65 -4.48 -6.00 24.25
CA LYS A 65 -5.40 -6.70 23.32
C LYS A 65 -6.72 -5.92 23.14
N ARG A 66 -7.86 -6.59 23.31
CA ARG A 66 -9.21 -6.05 23.13
C ARG A 66 -9.65 -5.02 24.18
N GLN A 67 -8.85 -4.77 25.23
CA GLN A 67 -9.21 -3.80 26.26
C GLN A 67 -9.44 -2.41 25.64
N HIS A 68 -10.34 -1.63 26.23
CA HIS A 68 -10.66 -0.26 25.79
C HIS A 68 -11.02 -0.14 24.29
N ASP A 69 -11.69 -1.16 23.75
CA ASP A 69 -12.17 -1.20 22.36
C ASP A 69 -11.05 -1.07 21.31
N LEU A 70 -9.81 -1.38 21.68
CA LEU A 70 -8.64 -1.26 20.79
C LEU A 70 -8.75 -2.15 19.54
N HIS A 71 -9.61 -3.17 19.55
CA HIS A 71 -9.84 -4.13 18.46
C HIS A 71 -11.28 -4.05 17.89
N ALA A 72 -12.05 -3.00 18.22
CA ALA A 72 -13.42 -2.83 17.76
C ALA A 72 -13.45 -2.35 16.29
N TRP A 73 -13.19 -3.27 15.35
CA TRP A 73 -13.10 -2.94 13.92
C TRP A 73 -14.42 -3.14 13.17
N TYR A 74 -15.16 -4.17 13.55
CA TYR A 74 -16.30 -4.67 12.79
C TYR A 74 -17.61 -4.20 13.40
N HIS A 75 -18.31 -3.36 12.65
CA HIS A 75 -19.60 -2.81 13.05
C HIS A 75 -20.64 -2.99 11.93
N ASP A 76 -21.89 -3.15 12.34
CA ASP A 76 -23.05 -3.16 11.45
C ASP A 76 -23.42 -1.75 10.96
N ASP A 77 -24.49 -1.66 10.19
CA ASP A 77 -25.00 -0.40 9.67
C ASP A 77 -25.60 0.54 10.73
N ASN A 78 -25.72 0.11 11.97
CA ASN A 78 -26.13 0.93 13.11
C ASN A 78 -24.95 1.34 14.00
N GLY A 79 -23.72 0.94 13.65
CA GLY A 79 -22.53 1.16 14.46
C GLY A 79 -22.40 0.23 15.66
N LYS A 80 -23.21 -0.83 15.74
CA LYS A 80 -23.08 -1.88 16.76
C LYS A 80 -22.07 -2.92 16.31
N PRO A 81 -21.35 -3.60 17.22
CA PRO A 81 -20.49 -4.72 16.85
C PRO A 81 -21.24 -5.76 16.03
N THR A 82 -20.59 -6.32 15.01
CA THR A 82 -21.14 -7.44 14.23
C THR A 82 -21.24 -8.72 15.06
N ASP A 83 -21.97 -9.72 14.54
CA ASP A 83 -21.97 -11.08 15.08
C ASP A 83 -21.45 -12.06 13.99
N PRO A 84 -20.24 -12.65 14.14
CA PRO A 84 -19.31 -12.47 15.26
C PRO A 84 -18.63 -11.08 15.27
N PRO A 85 -18.19 -10.57 16.43
CA PRO A 85 -17.54 -9.26 16.54
C PRO A 85 -16.06 -9.25 16.10
N HIS A 86 -15.46 -10.45 16.04
CA HIS A 86 -14.06 -10.64 15.66
C HIS A 86 -13.90 -11.84 14.72
N PRO A 87 -12.97 -11.79 13.76
CA PRO A 87 -12.72 -12.88 12.85
C PRO A 87 -11.97 -14.01 13.54
N SER A 88 -12.13 -15.23 13.04
CA SER A 88 -11.26 -16.35 13.39
C SER A 88 -9.87 -16.21 12.76
N LEU A 89 -8.87 -16.89 13.32
CA LEU A 89 -7.51 -16.91 12.77
C LEU A 89 -7.48 -17.42 11.32
N ASP A 90 -8.33 -18.39 10.97
CA ASP A 90 -8.44 -18.91 9.61
C ASP A 90 -8.94 -17.85 8.62
N GLU A 91 -9.84 -16.96 9.04
CA GLU A 91 -10.31 -15.84 8.22
C GLU A 91 -9.21 -14.81 8.01
N ILE A 92 -8.45 -14.48 9.05
CA ILE A 92 -7.30 -13.56 8.97
C ILE A 92 -6.25 -14.13 8.00
N LYS A 93 -5.87 -15.40 8.15
CA LYS A 93 -4.91 -16.07 7.27
C LYS A 93 -5.41 -16.16 5.82
N ALA A 94 -6.70 -16.41 5.62
CA ALA A 94 -7.27 -16.43 4.28
C ALA A 94 -7.24 -15.04 3.61
N TYR A 95 -7.44 -13.96 4.38
CA TYR A 95 -7.34 -12.59 3.89
C TYR A 95 -5.90 -12.20 3.56
N THR A 96 -4.94 -12.43 4.47
CA THR A 96 -3.54 -12.05 4.25
C THR A 96 -2.91 -12.84 3.09
N ALA A 97 -3.37 -14.07 2.85
CA ALA A 97 -2.94 -14.89 1.71
C ALA A 97 -3.31 -14.29 0.33
N LEU A 98 -4.30 -13.38 0.25
CA LEU A 98 -4.63 -12.67 -1.01
C LEU A 98 -3.44 -11.89 -1.57
N PHE A 99 -2.52 -11.46 -0.69
CA PHE A 99 -1.41 -10.58 -1.02
C PHE A 99 -0.06 -11.31 -1.14
N SER A 100 -0.07 -12.65 -1.10
CA SER A 100 1.11 -13.47 -1.35
C SER A 100 1.68 -13.23 -2.76
N ALA A 101 3.00 -13.28 -2.91
CA ALA A 101 3.69 -13.16 -4.20
C ALA A 101 3.30 -14.25 -5.22
N SER A 102 2.87 -15.41 -4.72
CA SER A 102 2.40 -16.53 -5.54
C SER A 102 0.92 -16.43 -5.94
N ALA A 103 0.18 -15.46 -5.38
CA ALA A 103 -1.25 -15.32 -5.62
C ALA A 103 -1.55 -14.81 -7.03
N ASN A 104 -2.56 -15.40 -7.66
CA ASN A 104 -3.25 -14.77 -8.78
C ASN A 104 -4.49 -14.08 -8.21
N LEU A 105 -4.43 -12.76 -8.04
CA LEU A 105 -5.41 -12.00 -7.28
C LEU A 105 -6.87 -12.23 -7.72
N PRO A 106 -7.24 -12.23 -9.02
CA PRO A 106 -8.62 -12.50 -9.42
C PRO A 106 -9.13 -13.88 -8.99
N LYS A 107 -8.30 -14.92 -9.16
CA LYS A 107 -8.63 -16.28 -8.71
C LYS A 107 -8.64 -16.39 -7.18
N ALA A 108 -7.73 -15.70 -6.51
CA ALA A 108 -7.65 -15.67 -5.05
C ALA A 108 -8.91 -15.03 -4.45
N LEU A 109 -9.37 -13.88 -4.98
CA LEU A 109 -10.63 -13.24 -4.58
C LEU A 109 -11.84 -14.15 -4.81
N ASN A 110 -11.93 -14.77 -5.99
CA ASN A 110 -13.02 -15.70 -6.29
C ASN A 110 -13.04 -16.89 -5.31
N SER A 111 -11.87 -17.47 -5.02
CA SER A 111 -11.72 -18.54 -4.04
C SER A 111 -12.06 -18.08 -2.63
N PHE A 112 -11.61 -16.87 -2.26
CA PHE A 112 -11.84 -16.27 -0.95
C PHE A 112 -13.33 -16.12 -0.67
N LEU A 113 -14.10 -15.66 -1.67
CA LEU A 113 -15.56 -15.58 -1.63
C LEU A 113 -16.24 -16.94 -1.62
N LYS A 114 -15.89 -17.83 -2.56
CA LYS A 114 -16.57 -19.14 -2.72
C LYS A 114 -16.40 -20.09 -1.53
N SER A 115 -15.29 -19.96 -0.81
CA SER A 115 -14.99 -20.79 0.37
C SER A 115 -15.31 -20.09 1.69
N ALA A 116 -15.89 -18.90 1.66
CA ALA A 116 -16.41 -18.25 2.86
C ALA A 116 -17.67 -19.00 3.34
N LYS A 117 -17.72 -19.30 4.64
CA LYS A 117 -18.93 -19.88 5.26
C LYS A 117 -19.99 -18.79 5.39
N ALA A 118 -21.26 -19.19 5.31
CA ALA A 118 -22.36 -18.27 5.56
C ALA A 118 -22.26 -17.66 6.97
N ASN A 119 -22.65 -16.39 7.12
CA ASN A 119 -22.67 -15.66 8.39
C ASN A 119 -21.28 -15.56 9.06
N THR A 120 -20.24 -15.36 8.26
CA THR A 120 -18.87 -15.06 8.74
C THR A 120 -18.42 -13.71 8.23
N LEU A 121 -17.54 -13.03 8.97
CA LEU A 121 -16.96 -11.75 8.53
C LEU A 121 -16.28 -11.89 7.17
N ARG A 122 -15.61 -13.02 6.94
CA ARG A 122 -14.98 -13.34 5.67
C ARG A 122 -15.96 -13.29 4.49
N GLN A 123 -17.22 -13.67 4.66
CA GLN A 123 -18.20 -13.62 3.56
C GLN A 123 -18.41 -12.18 3.09
N ASP A 124 -18.67 -11.27 4.03
CA ASP A 124 -18.94 -9.87 3.74
C ASP A 124 -17.69 -9.14 3.24
N ILE A 125 -16.53 -9.44 3.84
CA ILE A 125 -15.24 -8.90 3.38
C ILE A 125 -14.96 -9.37 1.94
N ALA A 126 -15.15 -10.66 1.65
CA ALA A 126 -14.91 -11.20 0.31
C ALA A 126 -15.87 -10.60 -0.73
N ALA A 127 -17.13 -10.39 -0.35
CA ALA A 127 -18.14 -9.75 -1.21
C ALA A 127 -17.73 -8.30 -1.51
N HIS A 128 -17.35 -7.53 -0.48
CA HIS A 128 -16.88 -6.16 -0.62
C HIS A 128 -15.65 -6.05 -1.53
N LEU A 129 -14.60 -6.83 -1.26
CA LEU A 129 -13.37 -6.82 -2.06
C LEU A 129 -13.62 -7.24 -3.51
N THR A 130 -14.50 -8.22 -3.74
CA THR A 130 -14.86 -8.67 -5.10
C THR A 130 -15.65 -7.60 -5.84
N ALA A 131 -16.62 -6.95 -5.18
CA ALA A 131 -17.41 -5.88 -5.78
C ALA A 131 -16.56 -4.64 -6.14
N ARG A 132 -15.47 -4.41 -5.38
CA ARG A 132 -14.53 -3.32 -5.64
C ARG A 132 -13.44 -3.69 -6.64
N PHE A 133 -13.16 -4.96 -6.91
CA PHE A 133 -12.18 -5.34 -7.92
C PHE A 133 -12.66 -4.93 -9.33
N HIS A 134 -11.82 -4.20 -10.06
CA HIS A 134 -12.09 -3.74 -11.42
C HIS A 134 -10.88 -4.03 -12.30
N ASN A 135 -11.08 -4.58 -13.49
CA ASN A 135 -10.00 -4.80 -14.44
C ASN A 135 -10.53 -4.83 -15.88
N THR A 136 -10.29 -3.75 -16.62
CA THR A 136 -10.57 -3.63 -18.07
C THR A 136 -9.28 -3.59 -18.89
N THR A 137 -8.13 -3.85 -18.26
CA THR A 137 -6.83 -3.86 -18.95
C THR A 137 -6.83 -4.91 -20.05
N ALA A 138 -6.25 -4.55 -21.20
CA ALA A 138 -6.17 -5.45 -22.32
C ALA A 138 -5.44 -6.74 -21.93
N SER A 139 -6.00 -7.90 -22.27
CA SER A 139 -5.50 -9.21 -21.82
C SER A 139 -4.03 -9.47 -22.21
N ASN A 140 -3.56 -8.83 -23.29
CA ASN A 140 -2.18 -8.87 -23.76
C ASN A 140 -1.19 -8.05 -22.92
N LEU A 141 -1.64 -7.05 -22.14
CA LEU A 141 -0.78 -6.29 -21.24
C LEU A 141 -0.32 -7.14 -20.04
N GLY A 142 -1.17 -8.08 -19.60
CA GLY A 142 -0.84 -9.00 -18.51
C GLY A 142 -0.39 -8.27 -17.24
N LEU A 143 -1.07 -7.18 -16.87
CA LEU A 143 -0.66 -6.32 -15.73
C LEU A 143 -0.67 -7.06 -14.40
N LEU A 144 -1.60 -7.99 -14.19
CA LEU A 144 -1.69 -8.80 -12.98
C LEU A 144 -0.83 -10.06 -13.07
N PRO A 145 -0.18 -10.47 -11.96
CA PRO A 145 0.64 -11.67 -11.96
C PRO A 145 -0.17 -12.95 -12.23
N SER A 146 0.39 -13.82 -13.06
CA SER A 146 -0.09 -15.20 -13.21
C SER A 146 0.25 -16.02 -11.98
N LYS A 147 -0.51 -17.09 -11.71
CA LYS A 147 -0.20 -18.05 -10.65
C LYS A 147 1.12 -18.74 -10.99
N LYS A 148 2.15 -18.48 -10.18
CA LYS A 148 3.42 -19.22 -10.16
C LYS A 148 3.93 -19.22 -8.74
N ASP A 149 4.69 -20.24 -8.40
CA ASP A 149 5.43 -20.23 -7.14
C ASP A 149 6.55 -19.19 -7.24
N ARG A 150 6.46 -18.16 -6.39
CA ARG A 150 7.42 -17.05 -6.35
C ARG A 150 7.61 -16.63 -4.90
N GLN A 151 8.86 -16.38 -4.56
CA GLN A 151 9.23 -15.71 -3.32
C GLN A 151 9.56 -14.25 -3.61
N HIS A 152 9.23 -13.38 -2.67
CA HIS A 152 9.54 -11.95 -2.73
C HIS A 152 9.64 -11.41 -1.31
N THR A 153 10.86 -11.13 -0.88
CA THR A 153 11.14 -10.55 0.44
C THR A 153 10.44 -9.20 0.56
N ASN A 154 9.60 -9.04 1.57
CA ASN A 154 8.90 -7.79 1.84
C ASN A 154 8.67 -7.65 3.36
N PRO A 155 9.65 -7.05 4.07
CA PRO A 155 9.58 -6.85 5.51
C PRO A 155 8.30 -6.18 5.99
N TYR A 156 7.81 -5.21 5.20
CA TYR A 156 6.60 -4.50 5.56
C TYR A 156 5.36 -5.41 5.47
N LEU A 157 5.28 -6.26 4.46
CA LEU A 157 4.19 -7.22 4.32
C LEU A 157 4.20 -8.25 5.45
N ASP A 158 5.37 -8.70 5.90
CA ASP A 158 5.47 -9.68 6.99
C ASP A 158 5.03 -9.08 8.33
N LEU A 159 5.47 -7.86 8.63
CA LEU A 159 5.02 -7.12 9.81
C LEU A 159 3.54 -6.70 9.72
N TRP A 160 3.02 -6.48 8.52
CA TRP A 160 1.58 -6.25 8.31
C TRP A 160 0.75 -7.52 8.55
N LYS A 161 1.22 -8.70 8.14
CA LYS A 161 0.55 -9.98 8.47
C LYS A 161 0.49 -10.15 9.99
N TYR A 162 1.59 -9.86 10.68
CA TYR A 162 1.62 -9.85 12.15
C TYR A 162 0.57 -8.91 12.72
N SER A 163 0.50 -7.66 12.25
CA SER A 163 -0.49 -6.72 12.77
C SER A 163 -1.93 -7.13 12.48
N CYS A 164 -2.19 -7.86 11.38
CA CYS A 164 -3.51 -8.42 11.11
C CYS A 164 -3.89 -9.50 12.13
N GLU A 165 -2.99 -10.44 12.43
CA GLU A 165 -3.26 -11.47 13.45
C GLU A 165 -3.37 -10.86 14.85
N GLU A 166 -2.46 -9.95 15.18
CA GLU A 166 -2.40 -9.29 16.49
C GLU A 166 -3.63 -8.43 16.78
N LEU A 167 -4.10 -7.67 15.78
CA LEU A 167 -5.25 -6.78 15.92
C LEU A 167 -6.57 -7.45 15.54
N GLU A 168 -6.59 -8.74 15.22
CA GLU A 168 -7.80 -9.47 14.82
C GLU A 168 -8.49 -8.85 13.60
N TRP A 169 -7.71 -8.56 12.57
CA TRP A 169 -8.15 -7.93 11.33
C TRP A 169 -8.08 -8.89 10.14
N ALA A 170 -9.23 -9.18 9.55
CA ALA A 170 -9.41 -10.03 8.37
C ALA A 170 -9.79 -9.24 7.11
N GLY A 171 -9.69 -7.91 7.14
CA GLY A 171 -9.97 -7.04 5.99
C GLY A 171 -11.23 -6.16 6.14
N PRO A 172 -11.47 -5.27 5.15
CA PRO A 172 -12.49 -4.23 5.22
C PRO A 172 -13.90 -4.69 4.86
N LEU A 173 -14.87 -4.00 5.46
CA LEU A 173 -16.29 -4.04 5.14
C LEU A 173 -16.73 -2.68 4.56
N PRO A 174 -17.93 -2.59 3.95
CA PRO A 174 -18.50 -1.29 3.60
C PRO A 174 -18.59 -0.33 4.80
N SER A 175 -18.89 -0.87 6.00
CA SER A 175 -18.98 -0.11 7.25
C SER A 175 -17.62 0.39 7.78
N THR A 176 -16.49 -0.10 7.26
CA THR A 176 -15.14 0.37 7.64
C THR A 176 -14.96 1.87 7.40
N THR A 177 -15.74 2.48 6.51
CA THR A 177 -15.76 3.94 6.32
C THR A 177 -16.14 4.72 7.59
N ARG A 178 -16.75 4.06 8.58
CA ARG A 178 -17.19 4.63 9.85
C ARG A 178 -16.12 4.51 10.94
N THR A 179 -15.09 3.68 10.73
CA THR A 179 -14.00 3.53 11.70
C THR A 179 -13.23 4.85 11.78
N ARG A 180 -13.31 5.50 12.96
CA ARG A 180 -12.65 6.80 13.23
C ARG A 180 -11.36 6.66 14.04
N ILE A 181 -11.12 5.49 14.60
CA ILE A 181 -9.90 5.18 15.35
C ILE A 181 -8.80 4.68 14.40
N SER A 182 -7.55 4.92 14.77
CA SER A 182 -6.37 4.28 14.17
C SER A 182 -5.81 3.26 15.15
N HIS A 183 -5.27 2.14 14.66
CA HIS A 183 -4.61 1.18 15.54
C HIS A 183 -3.27 1.72 16.07
N HIS A 184 -2.89 1.28 17.27
CA HIS A 184 -1.73 1.77 18.01
C HIS A 184 -0.38 1.40 17.37
N ILE A 185 -0.34 0.36 16.54
CA ILE A 185 0.88 -0.05 15.79
C ILE A 185 1.21 0.92 14.63
N LEU A 186 0.20 1.62 14.09
CA LEU A 186 0.32 2.37 12.83
C LEU A 186 1.44 3.41 12.82
N PRO A 187 1.67 4.22 13.89
CA PRO A 187 2.75 5.21 13.90
C PRO A 187 4.13 4.58 13.72
N LEU A 188 4.35 3.37 14.26
CA LEU A 188 5.61 2.65 14.08
C LEU A 188 5.80 2.29 12.60
N PHE A 189 4.78 1.73 11.97
CA PHE A 189 4.86 1.30 10.57
C PHE A 189 4.93 2.48 9.59
N TYR A 190 4.21 3.57 9.85
CA TYR A 190 4.30 4.78 9.04
C TYR A 190 5.69 5.40 9.07
N HIS A 191 6.30 5.42 10.25
CA HIS A 191 7.68 5.90 10.41
C HIS A 191 8.67 5.02 9.64
N HIS A 192 8.54 3.69 9.77
CA HIS A 192 9.52 2.76 9.20
C HIS A 192 9.32 2.50 7.71
N PHE A 193 8.09 2.29 7.23
CA PHE A 193 7.82 1.79 5.88
C PHE A 193 6.84 2.66 5.07
N GLY A 194 6.20 3.65 5.69
CA GLY A 194 5.25 4.54 5.01
C GLY A 194 3.81 4.05 5.12
N CYS A 195 2.89 4.65 4.35
CA CYS A 195 1.47 4.58 4.71
C CYS A 195 0.70 3.35 4.20
N VAL A 196 1.20 2.69 3.16
CA VAL A 196 0.54 1.54 2.53
C VAL A 196 1.56 0.51 2.07
N VAL A 197 1.23 -0.77 2.21
CA VAL A 197 2.16 -1.87 1.93
C VAL A 197 2.20 -2.15 0.42
N PRO A 198 3.38 -2.12 -0.24
CA PRO A 198 3.51 -2.51 -1.63
C PRO A 198 3.45 -4.03 -1.78
N SER A 199 2.28 -4.58 -2.09
CA SER A 199 2.18 -6.01 -2.40
C SER A 199 2.94 -6.37 -3.68
N TYR A 200 3.37 -7.63 -3.82
CA TYR A 200 4.04 -8.10 -5.04
C TYR A 200 3.21 -7.82 -6.29
N ALA A 201 1.89 -8.03 -6.23
CA ALA A 201 0.99 -7.76 -7.35
C ALA A 201 0.95 -6.27 -7.70
N ALA A 202 1.03 -5.37 -6.72
CA ALA A 202 1.08 -3.93 -6.98
C ALA A 202 2.40 -3.50 -7.63
N LEU A 203 3.53 -3.97 -7.09
CA LEU A 203 4.85 -3.73 -7.68
C LEU A 203 4.94 -4.29 -9.11
N HIS A 204 4.38 -5.48 -9.34
CA HIS A 204 4.28 -6.09 -10.66
C HIS A 204 3.52 -5.21 -11.65
N VAL A 205 2.36 -4.65 -11.26
CA VAL A 205 1.56 -3.76 -12.10
C VAL A 205 2.35 -2.51 -12.48
N VAL A 206 2.95 -1.82 -11.51
CA VAL A 206 3.73 -0.59 -11.77
C VAL A 206 4.94 -0.88 -12.65
N ALA A 207 5.68 -1.94 -12.33
CA ALA A 207 6.82 -2.38 -13.13
C ALA A 207 6.41 -2.74 -14.57
N LYS A 208 5.26 -3.38 -14.77
CA LYS A 208 4.75 -3.70 -16.12
C LYS A 208 4.35 -2.45 -16.90
N LEU A 209 3.70 -1.48 -16.26
CA LEU A 209 3.26 -0.24 -16.91
C LEU A 209 4.44 0.60 -17.41
N ALA A 210 5.57 0.56 -16.70
CA ALA A 210 6.79 1.28 -17.08
C ALA A 210 7.58 0.60 -18.21
N GLN A 211 7.26 -0.66 -18.56
CA GLN A 211 8.01 -1.42 -19.55
C GLN A 211 7.44 -1.20 -20.94
N PRO A 212 8.30 -1.04 -21.97
CA PRO A 212 7.83 -0.88 -23.33
C PRO A 212 7.19 -2.18 -23.84
N ALA A 213 6.29 -2.06 -24.81
CA ALA A 213 5.66 -3.21 -25.46
C ALA A 213 6.72 -4.13 -26.11
N ARG A 214 6.46 -5.43 -26.22
CA ARG A 214 7.41 -6.37 -26.82
C ARG A 214 7.04 -6.70 -28.26
N PRO A 215 8.04 -6.84 -29.16
CA PRO A 215 9.44 -6.45 -29.01
C PRO A 215 9.61 -4.93 -29.22
N SER A 216 10.28 -4.21 -28.30
CA SER A 216 10.57 -2.76 -28.47
C SER A 216 11.99 -2.40 -28.04
N LYS A 217 12.59 -1.50 -28.82
CA LYS A 217 13.89 -0.88 -28.54
C LYS A 217 13.75 0.38 -27.67
N GLU A 218 12.53 0.86 -27.43
CA GLU A 218 12.28 2.06 -26.63
C GLU A 218 12.80 1.93 -25.20
N ALA A 219 13.15 3.05 -24.57
CA ALA A 219 13.52 3.06 -23.17
C ALA A 219 12.35 2.64 -22.28
N VAL A 220 12.65 2.25 -21.04
CA VAL A 220 11.62 2.18 -20.00
C VAL A 220 11.06 3.57 -19.74
N LEU A 221 9.76 3.65 -19.45
CA LEU A 221 9.13 4.90 -19.03
C LEU A 221 9.57 5.18 -17.59
N PRO A 222 10.03 6.40 -17.27
CA PRO A 222 10.32 6.77 -15.89
C PRO A 222 9.06 6.66 -15.01
N ILE A 223 9.20 6.09 -13.82
CA ILE A 223 8.19 6.09 -12.77
C ILE A 223 8.50 7.27 -11.84
N LEU A 224 7.57 8.22 -11.77
CA LEU A 224 7.65 9.40 -10.92
C LEU A 224 6.87 9.13 -9.63
N ASP A 225 7.56 8.73 -8.56
CA ASP A 225 6.98 8.56 -7.21
C ASP A 225 6.92 9.93 -6.54
N VAL A 226 5.81 10.64 -6.73
CA VAL A 226 5.62 12.03 -6.29
C VAL A 226 4.93 12.07 -4.93
N GLY A 227 5.57 12.73 -3.96
CA GLY A 227 5.22 12.60 -2.54
C GLY A 227 5.71 11.28 -1.95
N SER A 228 6.90 10.83 -2.37
CA SER A 228 7.45 9.51 -2.03
C SER A 228 7.68 9.28 -0.53
N GLY A 229 7.65 10.32 0.30
CA GLY A 229 7.85 10.24 1.74
C GLY A 229 9.21 9.63 2.09
N ASN A 230 9.20 8.45 2.71
CA ASN A 230 10.43 7.73 3.07
C ASN A 230 11.07 6.95 1.91
N GLY A 231 10.42 6.92 0.75
CA GLY A 231 10.92 6.24 -0.44
C GLY A 231 10.82 4.71 -0.40
N TYR A 232 10.05 4.10 0.52
CA TYR A 232 9.96 2.64 0.60
C TYR A 232 9.38 2.00 -0.67
N TRP A 233 8.35 2.61 -1.27
CA TRP A 233 7.81 2.14 -2.56
C TRP A 233 8.85 2.25 -3.69
N THR A 234 9.57 3.37 -3.77
CA THR A 234 10.69 3.53 -4.70
C THR A 234 11.77 2.45 -4.49
N TYR A 235 12.17 2.23 -3.24
CA TYR A 235 13.15 1.19 -2.87
C TYR A 235 12.69 -0.21 -3.30
N MET A 236 11.44 -0.58 -3.01
CA MET A 236 10.87 -1.88 -3.39
C MET A 236 10.75 -2.05 -4.91
N LEU A 237 10.42 -0.99 -5.66
CA LEU A 237 10.40 -1.04 -7.13
C LEU A 237 11.80 -1.24 -7.72
N ARG A 238 12.82 -0.56 -7.18
CA ARG A 238 14.22 -0.69 -7.62
C ARG A 238 14.79 -2.10 -7.38
N HIS A 239 14.35 -2.77 -6.32
CA HIS A 239 14.73 -4.14 -5.98
C HIS A 239 13.76 -5.21 -6.52
N PHE A 240 12.77 -4.81 -7.31
CA PHE A 240 11.76 -5.75 -7.80
C PHE A 240 12.38 -6.76 -8.79
N PRO A 241 12.14 -8.08 -8.65
CA PRO A 241 12.75 -9.11 -9.49
C PRO A 241 12.14 -9.12 -10.90
N LEU A 242 12.65 -8.26 -11.79
CA LEU A 242 12.12 -8.03 -13.14
C LEU A 242 12.09 -9.28 -14.04
N ALA A 243 13.00 -10.22 -13.80
CA ALA A 243 12.99 -11.52 -14.46
C ALA A 243 11.65 -12.26 -14.25
N HIS A 244 10.98 -12.08 -13.10
CA HIS A 244 9.70 -12.74 -12.81
C HIS A 244 8.56 -12.25 -13.70
N ILE A 245 8.67 -11.03 -14.22
CA ILE A 245 7.72 -10.43 -15.16
C ILE A 245 8.20 -10.56 -16.61
N GLY A 246 9.27 -11.33 -16.81
CA GLY A 246 9.86 -11.64 -18.09
C GLY A 246 10.68 -10.51 -18.70
N VAL A 247 10.86 -9.37 -18.00
CA VAL A 247 11.56 -8.16 -18.50
C VAL A 247 12.98 -8.08 -17.98
N THR A 248 13.85 -7.44 -18.76
CA THR A 248 15.29 -7.34 -18.50
C THR A 248 15.77 -5.90 -18.36
N LYS A 249 15.00 -4.91 -18.83
CA LYS A 249 15.38 -3.51 -18.70
C LYS A 249 15.13 -3.04 -17.27
N PRO A 250 16.14 -2.48 -16.57
CA PRO A 250 15.97 -1.96 -15.22
C PRO A 250 14.90 -0.86 -15.21
N LEU A 251 14.18 -0.72 -14.10
CA LEU A 251 13.23 0.39 -13.94
C LEU A 251 13.98 1.70 -13.71
N ASP A 252 13.48 2.79 -14.28
CA ASP A 252 13.86 4.15 -13.92
C ASP A 252 12.81 4.66 -12.92
N VAL A 253 13.13 4.64 -11.63
CA VAL A 253 12.22 5.08 -10.55
C VAL A 253 12.81 6.31 -9.87
N ARG A 254 12.08 7.41 -9.92
CA ARG A 254 12.50 8.71 -9.40
C ARG A 254 11.58 9.10 -8.26
N ALA A 255 12.14 9.17 -7.05
CA ALA A 255 11.46 9.68 -5.87
C ALA A 255 11.52 11.21 -5.87
N ILE A 256 10.36 11.84 -5.74
CA ILE A 256 10.23 13.31 -5.67
C ILE A 256 9.45 13.64 -4.41
N ASP A 257 10.05 14.37 -3.49
CA ASP A 257 9.40 14.80 -2.25
C ASP A 257 9.89 16.18 -1.81
N SER A 258 9.04 16.94 -1.13
CA SER A 258 9.41 18.24 -0.57
C SER A 258 10.06 18.12 0.82
N GLN A 259 10.06 16.93 1.41
CA GLN A 259 10.55 16.56 2.73
C GLN A 259 9.95 17.34 3.91
N VAL A 260 8.74 17.88 3.74
CA VAL A 260 8.02 18.58 4.82
C VAL A 260 7.72 17.66 6.01
N SER A 261 7.71 16.33 5.83
CA SER A 261 7.54 15.33 6.91
C SER A 261 8.88 14.74 7.37
N GLU A 262 9.62 15.49 8.18
CA GLU A 262 11.01 15.17 8.61
C GLU A 262 11.14 13.96 9.57
N TYR A 263 10.05 13.35 10.01
CA TYR A 263 10.03 12.35 11.09
C TYR A 263 10.08 10.89 10.60
N ARG A 264 10.59 10.58 9.41
CA ARG A 264 10.51 9.22 8.81
C ARG A 264 11.89 8.61 8.55
N VAL A 265 11.98 7.28 8.53
CA VAL A 265 13.13 6.54 7.96
C VAL A 265 13.37 7.06 6.53
N SER A 266 14.61 7.06 6.05
CA SER A 266 14.88 7.22 4.61
C SER A 266 15.39 5.90 4.03
N TRP A 267 14.67 5.32 3.07
CA TRP A 267 15.08 4.08 2.39
C TRP A 267 15.99 4.32 1.19
N ILE A 268 16.03 5.56 0.72
CA ILE A 268 16.82 5.98 -0.43
C ILE A 268 17.50 7.31 -0.11
N GLN A 269 18.67 7.54 -0.68
CA GLN A 269 19.47 8.75 -0.43
C GLN A 269 19.33 9.79 -1.55
N ASP A 270 18.83 9.37 -2.72
CA ASP A 270 18.76 10.16 -3.95
C ASP A 270 17.35 10.74 -4.21
N THR A 271 16.58 11.02 -3.15
CA THR A 271 15.29 11.70 -3.28
C THR A 271 15.51 13.06 -3.93
N ILE A 272 14.70 13.40 -4.93
CA ILE A 272 14.72 14.72 -5.56
C ILE A 272 13.92 15.67 -4.68
N HIS A 273 14.61 16.59 -4.00
CA HIS A 273 14.00 17.52 -3.05
C HIS A 273 13.29 18.66 -3.81
N MET A 274 12.03 18.45 -4.16
CA MET A 274 11.25 19.37 -4.97
C MET A 274 9.75 19.18 -4.78
N ASP A 275 8.98 20.26 -4.92
CA ASP A 275 7.53 20.16 -5.10
C ASP A 275 7.20 19.36 -6.38
N GLY A 276 6.20 18.48 -6.30
CA GLY A 276 5.82 17.63 -7.42
C GLY A 276 5.36 18.40 -8.66
N LYS A 277 4.62 19.50 -8.51
CA LYS A 277 4.16 20.31 -9.66
C LYS A 277 5.34 21.02 -10.30
N GLN A 278 6.24 21.53 -9.48
CA GLN A 278 7.48 22.14 -9.96
C GLN A 278 8.30 21.13 -10.77
N TYR A 279 8.44 19.89 -10.27
CA TYR A 279 9.13 18.83 -10.98
C TYR A 279 8.49 18.54 -12.34
N LEU A 280 7.15 18.36 -12.38
CA LEU A 280 6.43 18.13 -13.63
C LEU A 280 6.64 19.27 -14.63
N LYS A 281 6.56 20.53 -14.18
CA LYS A 281 6.80 21.71 -15.03
C LYS A 281 8.21 21.71 -15.65
N GLN A 282 9.21 21.30 -14.88
CA GLN A 282 10.60 21.23 -15.36
C GLN A 282 10.88 20.00 -16.25
N ASN A 283 10.01 18.99 -16.21
CA ASN A 283 10.15 17.73 -16.92
C ASN A 283 9.03 17.50 -17.94
N ASN A 284 8.71 18.54 -18.73
CA ASN A 284 7.76 18.48 -19.85
C ASN A 284 6.38 17.90 -19.47
N GLY A 285 5.87 18.29 -18.30
CA GLY A 285 4.60 17.80 -17.75
C GLY A 285 4.60 16.32 -17.38
N GLY A 286 5.75 15.64 -17.38
CA GLY A 286 5.83 14.18 -17.16
C GLY A 286 5.36 13.35 -18.36
N LYS A 287 5.38 13.91 -19.59
CA LYS A 287 5.11 13.14 -20.81
C LYS A 287 6.04 11.93 -20.91
N GLY A 288 5.48 10.79 -21.34
CA GLY A 288 6.24 9.54 -21.44
C GLY A 288 6.68 8.95 -20.10
N CYS A 289 6.04 9.34 -18.98
CA CYS A 289 6.29 8.79 -17.66
C CYS A 289 5.05 8.08 -17.11
N VAL A 290 5.24 7.28 -16.06
CA VAL A 290 4.18 6.77 -15.18
C VAL A 290 4.18 7.64 -13.92
N LEU A 291 3.06 8.29 -13.61
CA LEU A 291 2.90 8.97 -12.33
C LEU A 291 2.49 7.97 -11.26
N LEU A 292 3.24 7.89 -10.16
CA LEU A 292 2.91 7.12 -8.97
C LEU A 292 2.64 8.07 -7.81
N LEU A 293 1.45 7.96 -7.20
CA LEU A 293 1.08 8.67 -5.98
C LEU A 293 0.78 7.64 -4.88
N VAL A 294 1.63 7.61 -3.86
CA VAL A 294 1.47 6.69 -2.72
C VAL A 294 0.89 7.44 -1.54
N TYR A 295 -0.32 7.07 -1.15
CA TYR A 295 -1.08 7.63 -0.04
C TYR A 295 -1.12 9.17 -0.05
N PRO A 296 -1.48 9.80 -1.19
CA PRO A 296 -1.41 11.25 -1.31
C PRO A 296 -2.31 11.93 -0.28
N GLN A 297 -1.86 13.04 0.29
CA GLN A 297 -2.59 13.70 1.38
C GLN A 297 -3.92 14.28 0.88
N ALA A 298 -5.00 14.06 1.63
CA ALA A 298 -6.29 14.70 1.39
C ALA A 298 -6.30 16.18 1.82
N THR A 299 -5.41 16.56 2.75
CA THR A 299 -5.25 17.93 3.24
C THR A 299 -4.28 18.73 2.37
N GLY A 300 -4.45 20.05 2.34
CA GLY A 300 -3.52 20.95 1.65
C GLY A 300 -3.64 20.94 0.13
N ASP A 301 -4.70 20.33 -0.43
CA ASP A 301 -4.97 20.26 -1.87
C ASP A 301 -3.76 19.76 -2.68
N PHE A 302 -3.05 18.74 -2.17
CA PHE A 302 -1.86 18.19 -2.84
C PHE A 302 -2.23 17.45 -4.15
N THR A 303 -3.23 16.58 -4.08
CA THR A 303 -3.50 15.59 -5.14
C THR A 303 -4.03 16.22 -6.43
N ALA A 304 -5.06 17.07 -6.35
CA ALA A 304 -5.73 17.63 -7.52
C ALA A 304 -4.79 18.44 -8.44
N PRO A 305 -3.95 19.36 -7.90
CA PRO A 305 -3.00 20.11 -8.70
C PRO A 305 -1.94 19.25 -9.40
N ILE A 306 -1.46 18.18 -8.77
CA ILE A 306 -0.51 17.24 -9.38
C ILE A 306 -1.17 16.49 -10.54
N LEU A 307 -2.35 15.91 -10.29
CA LEU A 307 -3.10 15.17 -11.29
C LEU A 307 -3.46 16.04 -12.53
N LYS A 308 -3.78 17.31 -12.32
CA LYS A 308 -4.06 18.27 -13.41
C LYS A 308 -2.80 18.70 -14.18
N ALA A 309 -1.64 18.74 -13.52
CA ALA A 309 -0.37 19.13 -14.13
C ALA A 309 0.31 18.00 -14.91
N PHE A 310 -0.12 16.75 -14.69
CA PHE A 310 0.47 15.59 -15.34
C PHE A 310 -0.06 15.42 -16.78
N GLU A 311 0.87 15.44 -17.74
CA GLU A 311 0.62 15.32 -19.17
C GLU A 311 0.98 13.94 -19.73
N GLY A 312 1.46 13.00 -18.91
CA GLY A 312 1.69 11.61 -19.31
C GLY A 312 0.41 10.78 -19.45
N ASP A 313 0.54 9.48 -19.74
CA ASP A 313 -0.60 8.64 -20.13
C ASP A 313 -1.03 7.61 -19.09
N THR A 314 -0.25 7.44 -18.02
CA THR A 314 -0.53 6.46 -16.96
C THR A 314 -0.39 7.10 -15.59
N ILE A 315 -1.45 7.02 -14.80
CA ILE A 315 -1.50 7.45 -13.41
C ILE A 315 -1.76 6.21 -12.56
N VAL A 316 -0.93 6.01 -11.53
CA VAL A 316 -1.10 4.99 -10.51
C VAL A 316 -1.27 5.67 -9.17
N VAL A 317 -2.32 5.31 -8.43
CA VAL A 317 -2.55 5.79 -7.08
C VAL A 317 -2.68 4.59 -6.15
N ALA A 318 -1.88 4.54 -5.08
CA ALA A 318 -2.07 3.61 -3.99
C ALA A 318 -2.69 4.37 -2.81
N GLY A 319 -3.93 4.09 -2.43
CA GLY A 319 -4.61 4.83 -1.37
C GLY A 319 -5.98 4.26 -1.01
N THR A 320 -6.74 4.99 -0.21
CA THR A 320 -8.01 4.51 0.34
C THR A 320 -9.09 4.42 -0.74
N GLN A 321 -9.84 3.32 -0.74
CA GLN A 321 -10.97 3.10 -1.65
C GLN A 321 -12.35 3.26 -0.98
N ASN A 322 -12.39 3.81 0.23
CA ASN A 322 -13.60 4.21 0.93
C ASN A 322 -13.59 5.74 1.22
N LYS A 323 -14.73 6.27 1.67
CA LYS A 323 -14.96 7.71 1.87
C LYS A 323 -14.59 8.18 3.29
N ASN A 324 -13.51 7.63 3.86
CA ASN A 324 -13.04 8.05 5.18
C ASN A 324 -12.28 9.38 5.18
N GLY A 325 -11.87 9.87 4.01
CA GLY A 325 -11.22 11.17 3.82
C GLY A 325 -9.74 11.21 4.20
N PHE A 326 -9.07 10.06 4.34
CA PHE A 326 -7.66 10.03 4.73
C PHE A 326 -6.68 10.24 3.57
N THR A 327 -7.04 9.84 2.34
CA THR A 327 -6.15 9.96 1.17
C THR A 327 -6.83 10.62 0.00
N ALA A 328 -6.02 11.21 -0.88
CA ALA A 328 -6.35 11.90 -2.12
C ALA A 328 -7.28 13.11 -1.95
N PHE A 329 -8.51 12.88 -1.49
CA PHE A 329 -9.57 13.87 -1.34
C PHE A 329 -10.38 13.62 -0.07
N ARG A 330 -10.87 14.70 0.54
CA ARG A 330 -11.61 14.64 1.81
C ARG A 330 -13.00 14.01 1.67
N ASP A 331 -13.70 14.34 0.58
CA ASP A 331 -15.14 14.09 0.44
C ASP A 331 -15.49 13.09 -0.69
N MET A 332 -14.50 12.52 -1.36
CA MET A 332 -14.69 11.53 -2.44
C MET A 332 -13.49 10.62 -2.59
N ILE A 333 -13.69 9.48 -3.25
CA ILE A 333 -12.62 8.54 -3.60
C ILE A 333 -11.93 8.97 -4.90
N VAL A 334 -10.68 8.54 -5.10
CA VAL A 334 -9.83 9.03 -6.20
C VAL A 334 -10.39 8.73 -7.59
N ASP A 335 -11.03 7.59 -7.78
CA ASP A 335 -11.68 7.21 -9.04
C ASP A 335 -12.89 8.09 -9.35
N GLU A 336 -13.75 8.38 -8.38
CA GLU A 336 -14.85 9.35 -8.54
C GLU A 336 -14.32 10.74 -8.94
N TRP A 337 -13.21 11.19 -8.32
CA TRP A 337 -12.62 12.49 -8.65
C TRP A 337 -12.03 12.49 -10.06
N VAL A 338 -11.27 11.46 -10.45
CA VAL A 338 -10.65 11.36 -11.78
C VAL A 338 -11.73 11.29 -12.87
N GLU A 339 -12.76 10.48 -12.70
CA GLU A 339 -13.88 10.39 -13.65
C GLU A 339 -14.55 11.77 -13.89
N LYS A 340 -14.77 12.52 -12.81
CA LYS A 340 -15.39 13.85 -12.87
C LYS A 340 -14.48 14.91 -13.50
N ASN A 341 -13.19 14.91 -13.19
CA ASN A 341 -12.29 16.04 -13.45
C ASN A 341 -11.29 15.80 -14.60
N LEU A 342 -10.97 14.55 -14.91
CA LEU A 342 -9.97 14.17 -15.91
C LEU A 342 -10.60 13.22 -16.95
N ARG A 343 -11.59 13.72 -17.70
CA ARG A 343 -12.41 12.93 -18.64
C ARG A 343 -11.64 12.17 -19.73
N HIS A 344 -10.41 12.59 -19.99
CA HIS A 344 -9.50 11.95 -20.93
C HIS A 344 -8.74 10.75 -20.33
N PHE A 345 -8.91 10.47 -19.04
CA PHE A 345 -8.45 9.25 -18.39
C PHE A 345 -9.64 8.32 -18.11
N GLU A 346 -9.37 7.02 -18.08
CA GLU A 346 -10.31 5.99 -17.63
C GLU A 346 -9.65 5.10 -16.58
N LEU A 347 -10.44 4.61 -15.62
CA LEU A 347 -9.99 3.60 -14.66
C LEU A 347 -9.86 2.25 -15.37
N THR A 348 -8.65 1.72 -15.47
CA THR A 348 -8.41 0.42 -16.12
C THR A 348 -8.19 -0.71 -15.13
N LEU A 349 -7.67 -0.42 -13.94
CA LEU A 349 -7.50 -1.41 -12.88
C LEU A 349 -7.78 -0.78 -11.52
N ARG A 350 -8.58 -1.45 -10.69
CA ARG A 350 -8.66 -1.23 -9.25
C ARG A 350 -8.50 -2.58 -8.56
N MET A 351 -7.49 -2.71 -7.71
CA MET A 351 -7.23 -3.94 -6.97
C MET A 351 -6.96 -3.66 -5.50
N PRO A 352 -7.39 -4.53 -4.57
CA PRO A 352 -7.12 -4.34 -3.15
C PRO A 352 -5.62 -4.35 -2.85
N LEU A 353 -5.24 -3.57 -1.85
CA LEU A 353 -3.92 -3.58 -1.21
C LEU A 353 -4.03 -4.10 0.23
N PRO A 354 -2.90 -4.56 0.82
CA PRO A 354 -2.87 -4.91 2.24
C PRO A 354 -3.31 -3.69 3.06
N SER A 355 -4.46 -3.81 3.72
CA SER A 355 -5.09 -2.72 4.46
C SER A 355 -4.83 -2.90 5.95
N PHE A 356 -4.42 -1.83 6.63
CA PHE A 356 -4.35 -1.82 8.09
C PHE A 356 -5.73 -1.92 8.73
N ALA A 357 -5.78 -2.32 10.00
CA ALA A 357 -7.03 -2.41 10.73
C ALA A 357 -7.80 -1.07 10.70
N GLY A 358 -9.08 -1.14 10.30
CA GLY A 358 -9.91 0.05 10.11
C GLY A 358 -9.67 0.84 8.82
N LYS A 359 -8.86 0.32 7.88
CA LYS A 359 -8.59 0.93 6.57
C LYS A 359 -9.12 0.06 5.44
N ASP A 360 -9.21 0.65 4.25
CA ASP A 360 -9.61 -0.04 3.01
C ASP A 360 -8.82 0.56 1.86
N GLU A 361 -7.73 -0.10 1.49
CA GLU A 361 -6.70 0.40 0.59
C GLU A 361 -6.75 -0.32 -0.77
N ALA A 362 -6.48 0.40 -1.84
CA ALA A 362 -6.42 -0.13 -3.19
C ALA A 362 -5.35 0.54 -4.05
N LEU A 363 -4.94 -0.16 -5.10
CA LEU A 363 -4.19 0.37 -6.21
C LEU A 363 -5.18 0.72 -7.33
N PHE A 364 -5.13 1.95 -7.80
CA PHE A 364 -5.89 2.46 -8.92
C PHE A 364 -4.93 2.73 -10.08
N VAL A 365 -5.26 2.26 -11.27
CA VAL A 365 -4.54 2.57 -12.50
C VAL A 365 -5.51 3.27 -13.43
N PHE A 366 -5.13 4.47 -13.85
CA PHE A 366 -5.83 5.23 -14.86
C PHE A 366 -4.96 5.34 -16.10
N GLN A 367 -5.56 5.12 -17.26
CA GLN A 367 -4.88 5.28 -18.55
C GLN A 367 -5.61 6.31 -19.39
N ARG A 368 -4.83 7.10 -20.16
CA ARG A 368 -5.40 8.07 -21.08
C ARG A 368 -6.17 7.33 -22.18
N LYS A 369 -7.40 7.75 -22.46
CA LYS A 369 -8.23 7.23 -23.54
C LYS A 369 -7.54 7.43 -24.88
N LYS A 370 -7.69 6.46 -25.79
CA LYS A 370 -7.15 6.59 -27.14
C LYS A 370 -7.95 7.64 -27.93
N PRO A 371 -7.32 8.35 -28.88
CA PRO A 371 -8.04 9.28 -29.76
C PRO A 371 -9.21 8.57 -30.44
N GLY A 372 -10.43 9.11 -30.29
CA GLY A 372 -11.66 8.57 -30.89
C GLY A 372 -12.52 7.66 -29.97
N GLN A 373 -12.18 7.54 -28.68
CA GLN A 373 -13.03 6.88 -27.66
C GLN A 373 -13.83 7.85 -26.78
N ASP A 374 -14.00 9.10 -27.23
CA ASP A 374 -14.88 10.06 -26.58
C ASP A 374 -16.32 9.72 -26.95
N GLY A 375 -17.02 9.02 -26.05
CA GLY A 375 -18.47 8.86 -26.05
C GLY A 375 -19.18 10.10 -25.54
#